data_AF-A0A1I4YPD7-F1
#
_entry.id   AF-A0A1I4YPD7-F1
#
_cell.length_a   1.000
_cell.length_b   1.000
_cell.length_c   1.000
_cell.angle_alpha   90.00
_cell.angle_beta   90.00
_cell.angle_gamma   90.00
#
_symmetry.space_group_name_H-M   'P 1'
#
loop_
_entity.id
_entity.type
_entity.pdbx_description
1 polymer ?
#
loop_
_entity_poly.entity_id
_entity_poly.type
_entity_poly.pdbx_seq_one_letter_code
_entity_poly.pdbx_strand_id
1 'polypeptide(L)'
;MPIFNSGIRRVHRAAALSVLALALAAPAAFLAHGSSRRHSQQPPAPALQPVPDPHGRDKGRLDLLRDEATLGDEWANGELVRALLDRYDQRGSSDDLYEALIWIDTQWEHTGTAEQADRVVAKYCDQRIVRWHWLCSPGE
;
A
#
# COMPACT_ATOMS: atom_id res chain seq x y z
N MET A 1 32.08 29.78 -5.39
CA MET A 1 32.43 29.32 -4.02
C MET A 1 31.85 30.30 -3.01
N PRO A 2 30.83 29.89 -2.26
CA PRO A 2 31.01 29.79 -0.80
C PRO A 2 30.38 28.54 -0.15
N ILE A 3 31.21 27.87 0.66
CA ILE A 3 31.00 27.33 2.02
C ILE A 3 29.62 26.72 2.37
N PHE A 4 29.61 25.38 2.36
CA PHE A 4 28.66 24.49 3.05
C PHE A 4 28.60 24.80 4.56
N ASN A 5 27.39 24.96 5.11
CA ASN A 5 27.17 24.97 6.56
C ASN A 5 26.31 23.76 6.95
N SER A 6 27.00 22.72 7.44
CA SER A 6 26.41 21.46 7.92
C SER A 6 25.84 21.64 9.33
N GLY A 7 24.51 21.79 9.43
CA GLY A 7 23.78 21.85 10.69
C GLY A 7 23.13 20.50 11.05
N ILE A 8 23.93 19.46 11.30
CA ILE A 8 23.44 18.17 11.80
C ILE A 8 23.10 18.33 13.29
N ARG A 9 21.81 18.39 13.64
CA ARG A 9 21.35 18.15 15.01
C ARG A 9 20.58 16.83 15.07
N ARG A 10 21.32 15.78 15.41
CA ARG A 10 20.78 14.51 15.93
C ARG A 10 20.03 14.82 17.22
N VAL A 11 18.76 14.46 17.30
CA VAL A 11 18.06 14.31 18.58
C VAL A 11 17.76 12.84 18.76
N HIS A 12 18.43 12.26 19.76
CA HIS A 12 18.30 10.89 20.20
C HIS A 12 16.99 10.66 20.95
N ARG A 13 16.37 9.51 20.65
CA ARG A 13 15.71 8.56 21.58
C ARG A 13 14.89 9.14 22.74
N ALA A 14 13.57 8.94 22.68
CA ALA A 14 12.74 8.67 23.87
C ALA A 14 11.52 7.86 23.37
N ALA A 15 11.50 6.55 23.59
CA ALA A 15 11.06 5.87 24.81
C ALA A 15 9.70 5.22 24.54
N ALA A 16 9.75 3.92 24.24
CA ALA A 16 8.61 3.03 24.13
C ALA A 16 7.93 2.90 25.49
N LEU A 17 6.61 3.03 25.53
CA LEU A 17 5.77 2.49 26.61
C LEU A 17 4.50 1.90 25.99
N SER A 18 4.59 0.61 25.66
CA SER A 18 3.46 -0.26 25.40
C SER A 18 2.70 -0.50 26.71
N VAL A 19 1.41 -0.15 26.76
CA VAL A 19 0.53 -0.57 27.85
C VAL A 19 -0.37 -1.66 27.29
N LEU A 20 0.06 -2.90 27.53
CA LEU A 20 -0.68 -4.12 27.25
C LEU A 20 -1.62 -4.38 28.44
N ALA A 21 -2.93 -4.25 28.25
CA ALA A 21 -3.91 -4.62 29.27
C ALA A 21 -4.62 -5.91 28.84
N LEU A 22 -4.12 -7.05 29.34
CA LEU A 22 -4.85 -8.32 29.36
C LEU A 22 -5.92 -8.25 30.45
N ALA A 23 -7.19 -8.44 30.08
CA ALA A 23 -8.26 -8.73 31.03
C ALA A 23 -8.90 -10.08 30.68
N LEU A 24 -8.47 -11.10 31.40
CA LEU A 24 -9.11 -12.41 31.52
C LEU A 24 -10.28 -12.30 32.51
N ALA A 25 -11.49 -12.68 32.11
CA ALA A 25 -12.54 -13.05 33.04
C ALA A 25 -13.47 -14.11 32.42
N ALA A 26 -13.69 -15.16 33.22
CA ALA A 26 -14.22 -16.48 32.92
C ALA A 26 -15.78 -16.53 33.02
N PRO A 27 -16.42 -17.69 32.75
CA PRO A 27 -17.74 -17.79 32.12
C PRO A 27 -18.92 -17.88 33.10
N ALA A 28 -20.09 -17.42 32.67
CA ALA A 28 -21.37 -17.66 33.34
C ALA A 28 -22.24 -18.60 32.49
N ALA A 29 -22.57 -19.75 33.06
CA ALA A 29 -23.42 -20.78 32.51
C ALA A 29 -24.88 -20.29 32.39
N PHE A 30 -25.46 -20.41 31.19
CA PHE A 30 -26.91 -20.34 30.99
C PHE A 30 -27.44 -21.76 30.73
N LEU A 31 -28.24 -22.25 31.67
CA LEU A 31 -29.10 -23.42 31.48
C LEU A 31 -30.46 -22.98 30.91
N ALA A 32 -31.11 -23.92 30.22
CA ALA A 32 -32.48 -23.94 29.71
C ALA A 32 -32.68 -23.44 28.26
N HIS A 33 -32.57 -24.39 27.32
CA HIS A 33 -33.29 -24.35 26.04
C HIS A 33 -33.94 -25.71 25.79
N GLY A 34 -35.25 -25.78 26.03
CA GLY A 34 -36.11 -26.92 25.70
C GLY A 34 -37.38 -26.40 25.05
N SER A 35 -37.30 -26.02 23.77
CA SER A 35 -38.48 -25.69 22.97
C SER A 35 -38.26 -26.24 21.56
N SER A 36 -38.75 -27.44 21.36
CA SER A 36 -38.80 -28.11 20.07
C SER A 36 -39.76 -27.35 19.15
N ARG A 37 -39.22 -26.41 18.36
CA ARG A 37 -39.92 -25.89 17.17
C ARG A 37 -39.38 -26.66 15.98
N ARG A 38 -40.22 -27.54 15.42
CA ARG A 38 -40.01 -28.20 14.14
C ARG A 38 -39.79 -27.12 13.08
N HIS A 39 -38.52 -26.87 12.75
CA HIS A 39 -38.16 -26.06 11.61
C HIS A 39 -38.44 -26.91 10.37
N SER A 40 -39.49 -26.56 9.65
CA SER A 40 -39.71 -27.02 8.29
C SER A 40 -38.42 -26.77 7.51
N GLN A 41 -37.75 -27.84 7.08
CA GLN A 41 -36.57 -27.75 6.23
C GLN A 41 -37.01 -27.14 4.90
N GLN A 42 -36.86 -25.82 4.79
CA GLN A 42 -36.79 -25.14 3.51
C GLN A 42 -35.53 -25.68 2.81
N PRO A 43 -35.61 -26.25 1.59
CA PRO A 43 -34.41 -26.62 0.86
C PRO A 43 -33.51 -25.37 0.75
N PRO A 44 -32.19 -25.50 0.98
CA PRO A 44 -31.28 -24.37 0.89
C PRO A 44 -31.41 -23.79 -0.51
N ALA A 45 -31.83 -22.53 -0.61
CA ALA A 45 -31.67 -21.78 -1.84
C ALA A 45 -30.18 -21.86 -2.23
N PRO A 46 -29.86 -22.08 -3.52
CA PRO A 46 -28.46 -22.09 -3.95
C PRO A 46 -27.81 -20.78 -3.50
N ALA A 47 -26.81 -20.89 -2.64
CA ALA A 47 -26.03 -19.73 -2.21
C ALA A 47 -25.40 -19.12 -3.46
N LEU A 48 -25.80 -17.88 -3.77
CA LEU A 48 -25.08 -17.07 -4.74
C LEU A 48 -23.66 -16.93 -4.22
N GLN A 49 -22.72 -17.64 -4.86
CA GLN A 49 -21.32 -17.46 -4.54
C GLN A 49 -20.96 -16.01 -4.85
N PRO A 50 -20.28 -15.28 -3.93
CA PRO A 50 -19.78 -13.97 -4.24
C PRO A 50 -18.93 -14.07 -5.51
N VAL A 51 -19.32 -13.35 -6.56
CA VAL A 51 -18.46 -13.19 -7.74
C VAL A 51 -17.18 -12.53 -7.22
N PRO A 52 -15.99 -13.15 -7.38
CA PRO A 52 -14.75 -12.53 -6.95
C PRO A 52 -14.62 -11.18 -7.65
N ASP A 53 -14.56 -10.10 -6.88
CA ASP A 53 -14.25 -8.79 -7.45
C ASP A 53 -12.79 -8.84 -7.94
N PRO A 54 -12.54 -8.78 -9.27
CA PRO A 54 -11.19 -8.80 -9.79
C PRO A 54 -10.35 -7.63 -9.23
N HIS A 55 -10.99 -6.50 -8.89
CA HIS A 55 -10.31 -5.33 -8.33
C HIS A 55 -9.86 -5.55 -6.88
N GLY A 56 -10.59 -6.37 -6.12
CA GLY A 56 -10.23 -6.71 -4.73
C GLY A 56 -8.93 -7.51 -4.65
N ARG A 57 -8.68 -8.40 -5.62
CA ARG A 57 -7.42 -9.17 -5.70
C ARG A 57 -6.23 -8.28 -6.02
N ASP A 58 -6.38 -7.36 -6.98
CA ASP A 58 -5.32 -6.41 -7.33
C ASP A 58 -4.94 -5.54 -6.12
N LYS A 59 -5.93 -5.05 -5.38
CA LYS A 59 -5.71 -4.25 -4.18
C LYS A 59 -4.91 -5.02 -3.13
N GLY A 60 -5.32 -6.25 -2.81
CA GLY A 60 -4.60 -7.08 -1.84
C GLY A 60 -3.16 -7.38 -2.26
N ARG A 61 -2.90 -7.56 -3.56
CA ARG A 61 -1.53 -7.72 -4.07
C ARG A 61 -0.69 -6.46 -3.89
N LEU A 62 -1.25 -5.29 -4.21
CA LEU A 62 -0.55 -4.02 -4.04
C LEU A 62 -0.28 -3.71 -2.57
N ASP A 63 -1.21 -4.04 -1.67
CA ASP A 63 -1.03 -3.84 -0.23
C ASP A 63 0.14 -4.67 0.30
N LEU A 64 0.28 -5.93 -0.12
CA LEU A 64 1.45 -6.76 0.23
C LEU A 64 2.77 -6.16 -0.30
N LEU A 65 2.77 -5.69 -1.55
CA LEU A 65 3.96 -5.06 -2.13
C LEU A 65 4.32 -3.74 -1.41
N ARG A 66 3.33 -2.96 -0.95
CA ARG A 66 3.56 -1.76 -0.13
C ARG A 66 4.20 -2.11 1.20
N ASP A 67 3.70 -3.14 1.87
CA ASP A 67 4.24 -3.59 3.15
C ASP A 67 5.69 -4.04 3.01
N GLU A 68 6.00 -4.86 2.00
CA GLU A 68 7.36 -5.34 1.71
C GLU A 68 8.30 -4.19 1.28
N ALA A 69 7.85 -3.30 0.39
CA ALA A 69 8.61 -2.12 -0.02
C ALA A 69 8.92 -1.19 1.16
N THR A 70 7.98 -1.04 2.10
CA THR A 70 8.17 -0.25 3.35
C THR A 70 9.25 -0.86 4.24
N LEU A 71 9.44 -2.18 4.20
CA LEU A 71 10.52 -2.88 4.91
C LEU A 71 11.88 -2.76 4.20
N GLY A 72 11.94 -2.07 3.06
CA GLY A 72 13.15 -1.88 2.26
C GLY A 72 13.39 -2.99 1.24
N ASP A 73 12.39 -3.80 0.91
CA ASP A 73 12.51 -4.77 -0.18
C ASP A 73 12.50 -4.05 -1.54
N GLU A 74 13.67 -3.97 -2.17
CA GLU A 74 13.87 -3.28 -3.46
C GLU A 74 13.08 -3.93 -4.60
N TRP A 75 12.95 -5.27 -4.58
CA TRP A 75 12.20 -5.99 -5.60
C TRP A 75 10.71 -5.72 -5.47
N ALA A 76 10.18 -5.73 -4.24
CA ALA A 76 8.78 -5.41 -3.98
C ALA A 76 8.46 -3.96 -4.37
N ASN A 77 9.37 -3.00 -4.12
CA ASN A 77 9.22 -1.63 -4.57
C ASN A 77 9.15 -1.56 -6.11
N GLY A 78 10.10 -2.17 -6.82
CA GLY A 78 10.10 -2.20 -8.28
C GLY A 78 8.81 -2.80 -8.87
N GLU A 79 8.34 -3.90 -8.28
CA GLU A 79 7.08 -4.55 -8.68
C GLU A 79 5.85 -3.71 -8.35
N LEU A 80 5.85 -3.00 -7.23
CA LEU A 80 4.79 -2.07 -6.85
C LEU A 80 4.68 -0.93 -7.86
N VAL A 81 5.80 -0.25 -8.13
CA VAL A 81 5.86 0.85 -9.11
C VAL A 81 5.38 0.37 -10.47
N ARG A 82 5.88 -0.77 -10.95
CA ARG A 82 5.46 -1.35 -12.24
C ARG A 82 3.94 -1.60 -12.27
N ALA A 83 3.40 -2.22 -11.22
CA ALA A 83 1.98 -2.53 -11.14
C ALA A 83 1.09 -1.29 -11.07
N LEU A 84 1.53 -0.23 -10.38
CA LEU A 84 0.84 1.05 -10.31
C LEU A 84 0.83 1.76 -11.67
N LEU A 85 1.96 1.80 -12.38
CA LEU A 85 2.03 2.34 -13.74
C LEU A 85 1.19 1.54 -14.73
N ASP A 86 1.17 0.21 -14.62
CA ASP A 86 0.31 -0.65 -15.45
C ASP A 86 -1.18 -0.38 -15.18
N ARG A 87 -1.57 -0.15 -13.92
CA ARG A 87 -2.95 0.24 -13.57
C ARG A 87 -3.30 1.63 -14.07
N TYR A 88 -2.37 2.58 -14.01
CA TYR A 88 -2.55 3.90 -14.61
C TYR A 88 -2.77 3.79 -16.12
N ASP A 89 -1.96 3.01 -16.83
CA ASP A 89 -2.11 2.79 -18.27
C ASP A 89 -3.48 2.18 -18.64
N GLN A 90 -4.02 1.32 -17.78
CA GLN A 90 -5.31 0.66 -18.01
C GLN A 90 -6.51 1.53 -17.64
N ARG A 91 -6.42 2.31 -16.55
CA ARG A 91 -7.57 2.98 -15.92
C ARG A 91 -7.50 4.51 -15.95
N GLY A 92 -6.33 5.08 -16.23
CA GLY A 92 -6.07 6.52 -16.22
C GLY A 92 -6.11 7.17 -14.83
N SER A 93 -6.05 6.38 -13.75
CA SER A 93 -6.18 6.89 -12.37
C SER A 93 -4.94 7.69 -11.97
N SER A 94 -5.08 9.00 -11.81
CA SER A 94 -3.97 9.86 -11.38
C SER A 94 -3.41 9.47 -10.01
N ASP A 95 -4.21 8.82 -9.15
CA ASP A 95 -3.75 8.31 -7.85
C ASP A 95 -2.72 7.19 -8.01
N ASP A 96 -2.92 6.29 -8.98
CA ASP A 96 -1.98 5.19 -9.24
C ASP A 96 -0.65 5.75 -9.77
N LEU A 97 -0.70 6.75 -10.66
CA LEU A 97 0.52 7.41 -11.16
C LEU A 97 1.22 8.22 -10.08
N TYR A 98 0.49 8.98 -9.26
CA TYR A 98 1.06 9.74 -8.15
C TYR A 98 1.74 8.83 -7.13
N GLU A 99 1.09 7.72 -6.77
CA GLU A 99 1.66 6.75 -5.86
C GLU A 99 2.93 6.10 -6.42
N ALA A 100 2.97 5.78 -7.72
CA ALA A 100 4.17 5.26 -8.36
C ALA A 100 5.36 6.22 -8.21
N LEU A 101 5.14 7.53 -8.32
CA LEU A 101 6.20 8.54 -8.15
C LEU A 101 6.74 8.54 -6.71
N ILE A 102 5.89 8.42 -5.69
CA ILE A 102 6.34 8.34 -4.28
C ILE A 102 7.30 7.16 -4.08
N TRP A 103 6.98 6.01 -4.65
CA TRP A 103 7.81 4.82 -4.51
C TRP A 103 9.11 4.89 -5.31
N ILE A 104 9.09 5.57 -6.46
CA ILE A 104 10.29 5.92 -7.23
C ILE A 104 11.22 6.82 -6.42
N ASP A 105 10.70 7.88 -5.80
CA ASP A 105 11.49 8.78 -4.94
C ASP A 105 12.08 8.02 -3.76
N THR A 106 11.26 7.17 -3.13
CA THR A 106 11.70 6.31 -2.03
C THR A 106 12.85 5.39 -2.49
N GLN A 107 12.72 4.74 -3.65
CA GLN A 107 13.78 3.89 -4.19
C GLN A 107 15.06 4.70 -4.46
N TRP A 108 14.93 5.85 -5.10
CA TRP A 108 16.05 6.75 -5.40
C TRP A 108 16.80 7.18 -4.13
N GLU A 109 16.10 7.53 -3.06
CA GLU A 109 16.72 7.89 -1.79
C GLU A 109 17.50 6.74 -1.14
N HIS A 110 17.05 5.49 -1.33
CA HIS A 110 17.68 4.31 -0.72
C HIS A 110 18.85 3.76 -1.55
N THR A 111 18.69 3.70 -2.87
CA THR A 111 19.62 2.98 -3.76
C THR A 111 20.38 3.91 -4.71
N GLY A 112 19.93 5.15 -4.90
CA GLY A 112 20.43 6.04 -5.95
C GLY A 112 20.03 5.60 -7.37
N THR A 113 19.05 4.71 -7.48
CA THR A 113 18.55 4.17 -8.76
C THR A 113 17.03 4.09 -8.75
N ALA A 114 16.41 4.11 -9.93
CA ALA A 114 14.98 3.90 -10.10
C ALA A 114 14.71 3.22 -11.45
N GLU A 115 14.45 1.91 -11.44
CA GLU A 115 14.33 1.10 -12.66
C GLU A 115 13.23 1.60 -13.61
N GLN A 116 12.14 2.14 -13.07
CA GLN A 116 11.00 2.62 -13.85
C GLN A 116 11.09 4.11 -14.25
N ALA A 117 12.19 4.80 -13.89
CA ALA A 117 12.38 6.21 -14.22
C ALA A 117 12.30 6.48 -15.73
N ASP A 118 12.96 5.65 -16.55
CA ASP A 118 12.96 5.79 -18.01
C ASP A 118 11.54 5.73 -18.60
N ARG A 119 10.69 4.84 -18.08
CA ARG A 119 9.29 4.73 -18.50
C ARG A 119 8.51 6.00 -18.16
N VAL A 120 8.75 6.57 -16.97
CA VAL A 120 8.10 7.81 -16.54
C VAL A 120 8.50 8.97 -17.45
N VAL A 121 9.80 9.11 -17.72
CA VAL A 121 10.33 10.16 -18.60
C VAL A 121 9.75 10.03 -20.02
N ALA A 122 9.74 8.81 -20.56
CA ALA A 122 9.31 8.57 -21.94
C ALA A 122 7.80 8.78 -22.17
N LYS A 123 6.95 8.57 -21.16
CA LYS A 123 5.50 8.47 -21.36
C LYS A 123 4.65 9.42 -20.54
N TYR A 124 5.12 9.84 -19.36
CA TYR A 124 4.26 10.51 -18.38
C TYR A 124 4.65 11.96 -18.07
N CYS A 125 5.75 12.51 -18.59
CA CYS A 125 6.14 13.90 -18.28
C CYS A 125 5.11 14.97 -18.69
N ASP A 126 4.26 14.70 -19.69
CA ASP A 126 3.18 15.62 -20.07
C ASP A 126 2.00 15.62 -19.09
N GLN A 127 1.92 14.61 -18.21
CA GLN A 127 0.87 14.50 -17.21
C GLN A 127 1.04 15.59 -16.15
N ARG A 128 -0.07 16.24 -15.79
CA ARG A 128 -0.08 17.39 -14.87
C ARG A 128 0.66 17.11 -13.55
N ILE A 129 0.50 15.90 -13.00
CA ILE A 129 1.10 15.50 -11.73
C ILE A 129 2.59 15.18 -11.81
N VAL A 130 3.11 14.84 -13.01
CA VAL A 130 4.51 14.48 -13.22
C VAL A 130 5.34 15.66 -13.74
N ARG A 131 4.71 16.65 -14.39
CA ARG A 131 5.40 17.78 -15.03
C ARG A 131 6.45 18.48 -14.17
N TRP A 132 6.24 18.53 -12.86
CA TRP A 132 7.13 19.20 -11.91
C TRP A 132 7.98 18.22 -11.08
N HIS A 133 7.89 16.92 -11.36
CA HIS A 133 8.73 15.91 -10.75
C HIS A 133 10.18 16.07 -11.26
N TRP A 134 11.18 15.78 -10.42
CA TRP A 134 12.59 15.95 -10.78
C TRP A 134 13.01 15.16 -12.03
N LEU A 135 12.36 14.00 -12.27
CA LEU A 135 12.51 13.22 -13.51
C LEU A 135 12.13 13.98 -14.80
N CYS A 136 11.23 14.96 -14.72
CA CYS A 136 10.63 15.63 -15.88
C CYS A 136 10.89 17.15 -15.90
N SER A 137 11.44 17.70 -14.83
CA SER A 137 11.80 19.11 -14.76
C SER A 137 13.15 19.33 -15.49
N PRO A 138 13.22 20.25 -16.46
CA PRO A 138 14.48 20.53 -17.15
C PRO A 138 15.44 21.28 -16.21
N GLY A 139 16.43 20.58 -15.65
CA GLY A 139 17.68 21.17 -15.15
C GLY A 139 17.97 21.06 -13.65
N GLU A 140 18.00 19.84 -13.10
CA GLU A 140 18.81 19.52 -11.91
C GLU A 140 20.09 18.76 -12.31
#